data_AF-A0A2E0M6K0-F1
#
_entry.id   AF-A0A2E0M6K0-F1
#
_cell.length_a   1.000
_cell.length_b   1.000
_cell.length_c   1.000
_cell.angle_alpha   90.00
_cell.angle_beta   90.00
_cell.angle_gamma   90.00
#
_symmetry.space_group_name_H-M   'P 1'
#
loop_
_entity.id
_entity.type
_entity.pdbx_description
1 polymer ?
#
loop_
_entity_poly.entity_id
_entity_poly.type
_entity_poly.pdbx_seq_one_letter_code
_entity_poly.pdbx_strand_id
1 'polypeptide(L)'
;MSLTVVGQLSEIQSQFTGIKDEIDKQFDKTILALEDSSWSIIRRKRDFLLRTSDWTMTPGCTVDQAAWAAYRQSLRDIPQTFRVDGFDKVVWPTAPSTKGPHTT
;
A
#
# COMPACT_ATOMS: atom_id res chain seq x y z
N MET A 1 31.06 29.17 18.45
CA MET A 1 29.73 29.52 17.92
C MET A 1 28.75 28.47 18.42
N SER A 2 27.92 28.85 19.40
CA SER A 2 27.00 27.94 20.09
C SER A 2 25.78 27.70 19.19
N LEU A 3 25.64 26.50 18.63
CA LEU A 3 24.35 26.05 18.13
C LEU A 3 23.40 26.09 19.33
N THR A 4 22.37 26.94 19.28
CA THR A 4 21.38 27.03 20.35
C THR A 4 20.73 25.67 20.53
N VAL A 5 20.46 25.27 21.78
CA VAL A 5 19.80 23.99 22.11
C VAL A 5 18.50 23.80 21.30
N VAL A 6 17.82 24.89 20.96
CA VAL A 6 16.64 24.93 20.09
C VAL A 6 16.94 24.47 18.65
N GLY A 7 18.08 24.86 18.08
CA GLY A 7 18.53 24.39 16.76
C GLY A 7 18.79 22.90 16.75
N GLN A 8 19.51 22.38 17.76
CA GLN A 8 19.80 20.96 17.90
C GLN A 8 18.53 20.12 18.08
N LEU A 9 17.55 20.62 18.84
CA LEU A 9 16.24 19.96 18.99
C LEU A 9 15.47 19.89 17.67
N SER A 10 15.52 20.94 16.85
CA SER A 10 14.84 20.97 15.54
C SER A 10 15.45 19.98 14.53
N GLU A 11 16.78 19.84 14.53
CA GLU A 11 17.49 18.87 13.70
C GLU A 11 17.19 17.44 14.10
N ILE A 12 17.17 17.16 15.41
CA ILE A 12 16.76 15.86 15.94
C ILE A 12 15.32 15.53 15.52
N GLN A 13 14.42 16.52 15.57
CA GLN A 13 13.03 16.32 15.17
C GLN A 13 12.88 16.03 13.67
N SER A 14 13.67 16.70 12.82
CA SER A 14 13.75 16.40 11.38
C SER A 14 14.29 14.99 11.13
N GLN A 15 15.34 14.57 11.83
CA GLN A 15 15.88 13.22 11.74
C GLN A 15 14.86 12.16 12.15
N PHE A 16 14.12 12.38 13.25
CA PHE A 16 13.04 11.47 13.67
C PHE A 16 11.92 11.36 12.62
N THR A 17 11.55 12.46 11.97
CA THR A 17 10.56 12.40 10.88
C THR A 17 11.05 11.63 9.67
N GLY A 18 12.32 11.77 9.28
CA GLY A 18 12.91 11.02 8.17
C GLY A 18 13.00 9.52 8.48
N ILE A 19 13.46 9.17 9.69
CA ILE A 19 13.53 7.76 10.14
C ILE A 19 12.14 7.13 10.15
N LYS A 20 11.10 7.87 10.59
CA LYS A 20 9.73 7.37 10.57
C LYS A 20 9.24 7.06 9.15
N ASP A 21 9.47 7.98 8.21
CA ASP A 21 9.07 7.79 6.80
C ASP A 21 9.82 6.61 6.15
N GLU A 22 11.09 6.41 6.51
CA GLU A 22 11.89 5.28 6.03
C GLU A 22 11.45 3.94 6.62
N ILE A 23 11.10 3.92 7.92
CA ILE A 23 10.50 2.75 8.58
C ILE A 23 9.16 2.40 7.92
N ASP A 24 8.30 3.38 7.65
CA ASP A 24 6.99 3.17 7.03
C ASP A 24 7.15 2.57 5.60
N LYS A 25 8.09 3.09 4.79
CA LYS A 25 8.41 2.54 3.45
C LYS A 25 8.95 1.11 3.50
N GLN A 26 9.74 0.77 4.51
CA GLN A 26 10.32 -0.57 4.64
C GLN A 26 9.32 -1.58 5.19
N PHE A 27 8.43 -1.16 6.10
CA PHE A 27 7.31 -1.98 6.59
C PHE A 27 6.37 -2.39 5.45
N ASP A 28 6.08 -1.46 4.55
CA ASP A 28 5.20 -1.64 3.40
C ASP A 28 5.60 -2.80 2.47
N LYS A 29 6.89 -2.91 2.14
CA LYS A 29 7.39 -4.00 1.28
C LYS A 29 7.40 -5.36 1.98
N THR A 30 7.67 -5.38 3.28
CA THR A 30 7.72 -6.63 4.04
C THR A 30 6.32 -7.21 4.27
N ILE A 31 5.28 -6.37 4.36
CA ILE A 31 3.89 -6.81 4.53
C ILE A 31 3.41 -7.73 3.39
N LEU A 32 3.82 -7.50 2.14
CA LEU A 32 3.45 -8.37 1.01
C LEU A 32 4.08 -9.77 1.09
N ALA A 33 5.25 -9.89 1.73
CA ALA A 33 5.99 -11.14 1.86
C ALA A 33 5.56 -11.98 3.09
N LEU A 34 4.76 -11.41 3.99
CA LEU A 34 4.24 -12.14 5.15
C LEU A 34 3.29 -13.25 4.70
N GLU A 35 3.28 -14.38 5.40
CA GLU A 35 2.23 -15.37 5.21
C GLU A 35 0.88 -14.81 5.65
N ASP A 36 -0.19 -15.23 4.98
CA ASP A 36 -1.56 -14.85 5.34
C ASP A 36 -2.05 -15.62 6.57
N SER A 37 -1.32 -15.55 7.68
CA SER A 37 -1.57 -16.30 8.92
C SER A 37 -2.69 -15.72 9.79
N SER A 38 -3.19 -14.53 9.45
CA SER A 38 -4.29 -13.90 10.18
C SER A 38 -5.01 -12.83 9.35
N TRP A 39 -6.27 -12.58 9.70
CA TRP A 39 -7.08 -11.52 9.09
C TRP A 39 -6.51 -10.12 9.27
N SER A 40 -5.69 -9.89 10.31
CA SER A 40 -5.02 -8.60 10.50
C SER A 40 -3.94 -8.37 9.44
N ILE A 41 -3.20 -9.41 9.06
CA ILE A 41 -2.20 -9.36 7.98
C ILE A 41 -2.89 -9.16 6.64
N ILE A 42 -3.95 -9.94 6.35
CA ILE A 42 -4.71 -9.79 5.11
C ILE A 42 -5.27 -8.37 4.96
N ARG A 43 -5.83 -7.79 6.03
CA ARG A 43 -6.32 -6.40 5.99
C ARG A 43 -5.19 -5.41 5.74
N ARG A 44 -4.04 -5.57 6.39
CA ARG A 44 -2.86 -4.72 6.15
C ARG A 44 -2.36 -4.81 4.71
N LYS A 45 -2.26 -6.02 4.15
CA LYS A 45 -1.89 -6.22 2.73
C LYS A 45 -2.89 -5.56 1.78
N ARG A 46 -4.19 -5.73 2.04
CA ARG A 46 -5.25 -5.07 1.27
C ARG A 46 -5.10 -3.56 1.32
N ASP A 47 -4.95 -2.99 2.50
CA ASP A 47 -4.85 -1.55 2.70
C ASP A 47 -3.59 -0.99 2.03
N PHE A 48 -2.48 -1.74 2.09
CA PHE A 48 -1.25 -1.44 1.35
C PHE A 48 -1.48 -1.42 -0.17
N LEU A 49 -2.06 -2.48 -0.74
CA LEU A 49 -2.33 -2.59 -2.19
C LEU A 49 -3.30 -1.50 -2.67
N LEU A 50 -4.31 -1.17 -1.87
CA LEU A 50 -5.22 -0.06 -2.15
C LEU A 50 -4.50 1.29 -2.10
N ARG A 51 -3.61 1.52 -1.13
CA ARG A 51 -2.84 2.77 -1.07
C ARG A 51 -1.89 2.89 -2.26
N THR A 52 -1.18 1.83 -2.63
CA THR A 52 -0.23 1.86 -3.76
C THR A 52 -0.89 2.02 -5.12
N SER A 53 -2.15 1.59 -5.26
CA SER A 53 -2.93 1.73 -6.50
C SER A 53 -3.83 2.96 -6.53
N ASP A 54 -3.78 3.83 -5.52
CA ASP A 54 -4.75 4.94 -5.41
C ASP A 54 -4.63 5.96 -6.55
N TRP A 55 -3.40 6.23 -6.99
CA TRP A 55 -3.09 7.11 -8.13
C TRP A 55 -3.75 6.67 -9.46
N THR A 56 -4.10 5.40 -9.60
CA THR A 56 -4.75 4.86 -10.81
C THR A 56 -6.20 5.32 -10.95
N MET A 57 -6.82 5.75 -9.85
CA MET A 57 -8.19 6.28 -9.81
C MET A 57 -8.24 7.79 -10.01
N THR A 58 -7.09 8.48 -10.08
CA THR A 58 -7.03 9.92 -10.28
C THR A 58 -7.43 10.28 -11.72
N PRO A 59 -8.31 11.28 -11.93
CA PRO A 59 -8.66 11.77 -13.27
C PRO A 59 -7.42 12.20 -14.05
N GLY A 60 -7.31 11.79 -15.33
CA GLY A 60 -6.16 12.08 -16.18
C GLY A 60 -5.01 11.07 -16.11
N CYS A 61 -5.19 9.97 -15.37
CA CYS A 61 -4.25 8.86 -15.37
C CYS A 61 -4.25 8.13 -16.73
N THR A 62 -3.08 7.72 -17.21
CA THR A 62 -2.90 7.05 -18.50
C THR A 62 -3.25 5.56 -18.48
N VAL A 63 -3.50 4.98 -17.30
CA VAL A 63 -3.79 3.54 -17.12
C VAL A 63 -5.23 3.19 -17.50
N ASP A 64 -5.52 1.89 -17.66
CA ASP A 64 -6.89 1.40 -17.77
C ASP A 64 -7.63 1.52 -16.43
N GLN A 65 -8.35 2.64 -16.26
CA GLN A 65 -9.10 2.92 -15.03
C GLN A 65 -10.17 1.86 -14.74
N ALA A 66 -10.78 1.25 -15.76
CA ALA A 66 -11.82 0.24 -15.57
C ALA A 66 -11.21 -1.05 -15.00
N ALA A 67 -10.08 -1.49 -15.56
CA ALA A 67 -9.36 -2.65 -15.03
C ALA A 67 -8.86 -2.42 -13.60
N TRP A 68 -8.31 -1.24 -13.31
CA TRP A 68 -7.88 -0.88 -11.96
C TRP A 68 -9.03 -0.77 -10.97
N ALA A 69 -10.21 -0.30 -11.40
CA ALA A 69 -11.40 -0.24 -10.56
C ALA A 69 -11.89 -1.66 -10.19
N ALA A 70 -11.95 -2.57 -11.17
CA ALA A 70 -12.31 -3.97 -10.94
C ALA A 70 -11.30 -4.67 -10.00
N TYR A 71 -10.00 -4.44 -10.22
CA TYR A 71 -8.94 -4.93 -9.33
C TYR A 71 -9.13 -4.45 -7.89
N ARG A 72 -9.31 -3.14 -7.68
CA ARG A 72 -9.52 -2.55 -6.34
C ARG A 72 -10.80 -3.05 -5.68
N GLN A 73 -11.85 -3.31 -6.45
CA GLN A 73 -13.08 -3.89 -5.93
C GLN A 73 -12.83 -5.32 -5.44
N SER A 74 -12.17 -6.16 -6.23
CA SER A 74 -11.83 -7.53 -5.83
C SER A 74 -10.97 -7.59 -4.55
N LEU A 75 -10.04 -6.64 -4.37
CA LEU A 75 -9.27 -6.51 -3.12
C LEU A 75 -10.14 -6.21 -1.89
N ARG A 76 -11.18 -5.39 -2.04
CA ARG A 76 -12.10 -5.05 -0.95
C ARG A 76 -13.00 -6.22 -0.57
N ASP A 77 -13.33 -7.05 -1.55
CA ASP A 77 -14.24 -8.17 -1.38
C ASP A 77 -13.58 -9.38 -0.71
N ILE A 78 -12.23 -9.50 -0.75
CA ILE A 78 -11.45 -10.60 -0.13
C ILE A 78 -11.95 -11.02 1.27
N PRO A 79 -12.10 -10.11 2.26
CA PRO A 79 -12.51 -10.52 3.61
C PRO A 79 -13.95 -11.04 3.70
N GLN A 80 -14.80 -10.68 2.72
CA GLN A 80 -16.17 -11.17 2.64
C GLN A 80 -16.22 -12.49 1.88
N THR A 81 -15.49 -12.60 0.77
CA THR A 81 -15.43 -13.80 -0.09
C THR A 81 -14.83 -14.99 0.66
N PHE A 82 -13.70 -14.81 1.34
CA PHE A 82 -12.98 -15.90 2.01
C PHE A 82 -13.36 -16.06 3.50
N ARG A 83 -14.46 -15.44 3.93
CA ARG A 83 -14.91 -15.49 5.34
C ARG A 83 -15.18 -16.92 5.81
N VAL A 84 -15.67 -17.78 4.92
CA VAL A 84 -16.05 -19.17 5.23
C VAL A 84 -14.86 -20.12 5.05
N ASP A 85 -14.05 -19.93 4.01
CA ASP A 85 -12.92 -20.80 3.67
C ASP A 85 -11.70 -20.62 4.57
N GLY A 86 -11.59 -19.47 5.25
CA GLY A 86 -10.46 -19.14 6.11
C GLY A 86 -9.37 -18.31 5.41
N PHE A 87 -8.40 -17.85 6.19
CA PHE A 87 -7.36 -16.94 5.74
C PHE A 87 -6.33 -17.61 4.81
N ASP A 88 -6.10 -18.90 5.01
CA ASP A 88 -5.14 -19.74 4.30
C ASP A 88 -5.57 -20.09 2.86
N LYS A 89 -6.82 -19.77 2.50
CA LYS A 89 -7.36 -19.94 1.14
C LYS A 89 -7.51 -18.63 0.38
N VAL A 90 -7.09 -17.51 0.95
CA VAL A 90 -7.18 -16.20 0.29
C VAL A 90 -6.34 -16.19 -0.99
N VAL A 91 -7.01 -15.90 -2.11
CA VAL A 91 -6.36 -15.70 -3.41
C VAL A 91 -6.34 -14.21 -3.72
N TRP A 92 -5.14 -13.67 -3.94
CA TRP A 92 -4.96 -12.27 -4.29
C TRP A 92 -5.13 -12.04 -5.80
N PRO A 93 -5.91 -11.02 -6.23
CA PRO A 93 -6.04 -10.68 -7.63
C PRO A 93 -4.69 -10.20 -8.18
N THR A 94 -4.43 -10.45 -9.47
CA THR A 94 -3.23 -9.95 -10.14
C THR A 94 -3.43 -8.49 -10.53
N ALA A 95 -2.44 -7.63 -10.24
CA ALA A 95 -2.52 -6.22 -10.58
C ALA A 95 -2.57 -6.04 -12.11
N PRO A 96 -3.46 -5.17 -12.63
CA PRO A 96 -3.53 -4.90 -14.06
C PRO A 96 -2.34 -4.07 -14.53
N SER A 97 -2.16 -4.01 -15.85
CA SER A 97 -1.05 -3.28 -16.47
C SER A 97 -1.12 -1.78 -16.14
N THR A 98 0.04 -1.20 -15.82
CA THR A 98 0.22 0.26 -15.76
C THR A 98 0.47 0.88 -17.13
N LYS A 99 0.67 0.07 -18.17
CA LYS A 99 0.60 0.53 -19.55
C LYS A 99 -0.86 0.68 -19.94
N GLY A 100 -1.26 1.89 -20.25
CA GLY A 100 -2.60 2.23 -20.67
C GLY A 100 -3.01 1.60 -21.99
N PRO A 101 -4.32 1.60 -22.31
CA PRO A 101 -4.82 1.31 -23.66
C PRO A 101 -4.34 2.34 -24.71
N HIS A 102 -3.68 3.42 -24.27
CA HIS A 102 -3.12 4.48 -25.11
C HIS A 102 -1.59 4.42 -25.29
N THR A 103 -0.90 3.33 -24.93
CA THR A 103 0.49 3.16 -25.34
C THR A 103 0.54 2.34 -26.63
N THR A 104 0.41 3.02 -27.77
CA THR A 104 0.92 2.53 -29.07
C THR A 104 2.44 2.39 -29.02
#